data_AF-A0A966QYG7-F1
#
_entry.id   AF-A0A966QYG7-F1
#
_cell.length_a   1.000
_cell.length_b   1.000
_cell.length_c   1.000
_cell.angle_alpha   90.00
_cell.angle_beta   90.00
_cell.angle_gamma   90.00
#
_symmetry.space_group_name_H-M   'P 1'
#
loop_
_entity.id
_entity.type
_entity.pdbx_description
1 polymer ?
#
loop_
_entity_poly.entity_id
_entity_poly.type
_entity_poly.pdbx_seq_one_letter_code
_entity_poly.pdbx_strand_id
1 'polypeptide(L)'
;MRRLNTTHTGQRGDTIIEVMLAIAVLSMVLAASYNIANRALMTGRYAQEQTEAVKQAESQLEKLKYKASLVKSGDSVAGTIFDTASGSTTFCIGDDSSLSKITSTNSSYDSVCKGRSGLYALDVNYNATSKTFIVTASWDSPIVNNANVKVAYKLYQ
;
A
#
# COMPACT_ATOMS: atom_id res chain seq x y z
N MET A 1 -81.79 -17.36 -17.09
CA MET A 1 -81.08 -16.09 -17.38
C MET A 1 -80.43 -15.60 -16.10
N ARG A 2 -79.09 -15.64 -15.99
CA ARG A 2 -78.34 -15.18 -14.81
C ARG A 2 -77.24 -14.24 -15.30
N ARG A 3 -77.41 -12.94 -15.07
CA ARG A 3 -76.41 -11.92 -15.43
C ARG A 3 -75.27 -11.97 -14.42
N LEU A 4 -74.04 -12.16 -14.90
CA LEU A 4 -72.82 -11.98 -14.11
C LEU A 4 -72.48 -10.48 -14.10
N ASN A 5 -72.53 -9.88 -12.92
CA ASN A 5 -72.11 -8.50 -12.68
C ASN A 5 -70.58 -8.48 -12.61
N THR A 6 -69.90 -7.99 -13.64
CA THR A 6 -68.47 -7.68 -13.60
C THR A 6 -68.29 -6.34 -12.89
N THR A 7 -67.99 -6.39 -11.59
CA THR A 7 -67.53 -5.20 -10.85
C THR A 7 -66.11 -4.87 -11.30
N HIS A 8 -65.98 -3.81 -12.10
CA HIS A 8 -64.69 -3.24 -12.49
C HIS A 8 -64.03 -2.65 -11.24
N THR A 9 -63.13 -3.41 -10.61
CA THR A 9 -62.27 -2.91 -9.54
C THR A 9 -61.46 -1.74 -10.09
N GLY A 10 -61.55 -0.59 -9.43
CA GLY A 10 -61.03 0.68 -9.94
C GLY A 10 -59.58 0.59 -10.37
N GLN A 11 -59.33 0.86 -11.66
CA GLN A 11 -58.01 1.27 -12.15
C GLN A 11 -57.66 2.61 -11.50
N ARG A 12 -56.99 2.54 -10.36
CA ARG A 12 -56.32 3.67 -9.72
C ARG A 12 -54.92 3.20 -9.36
N GLY A 13 -53.99 3.42 -10.27
CA GLY A 13 -52.60 2.99 -10.15
C GLY A 13 -51.81 3.31 -11.42
N ASP A 14 -52.08 4.47 -12.01
CA ASP A 14 -51.30 5.00 -13.14
C ASP A 14 -51.22 6.51 -12.97
N THR A 15 -50.78 6.93 -11.79
CA THR A 15 -50.52 8.34 -11.55
C THR A 15 -49.06 8.58 -11.84
N ILE A 16 -48.78 9.53 -12.72
CA ILE A 16 -47.44 10.02 -13.04
C ILE A 16 -46.59 10.29 -11.78
N ILE A 17 -47.25 10.64 -10.67
CA ILE A 17 -46.64 10.84 -9.35
C ILE A 17 -45.97 9.57 -8.82
N GLU A 18 -46.60 8.40 -8.97
CA GLU A 18 -46.06 7.11 -8.52
C GLU A 18 -44.78 6.74 -9.28
N VAL A 19 -44.78 6.92 -10.60
CA VAL A 19 -43.60 6.68 -11.46
C VAL A 19 -42.48 7.68 -11.15
N MET A 20 -42.82 8.95 -10.95
CA MET A 20 -41.82 9.97 -10.58
C MET A 20 -41.20 9.68 -9.21
N LEU A 21 -41.99 9.22 -8.24
CA LEU A 21 -41.47 8.81 -6.94
C LEU A 21 -40.57 7.58 -7.06
N ALA A 22 -40.96 6.58 -7.87
CA ALA A 22 -40.16 5.39 -8.12
C ALA A 22 -38.79 5.76 -8.74
N ILE A 23 -38.77 6.63 -9.74
CA ILE A 23 -37.52 7.10 -10.38
C ILE A 23 -36.67 7.88 -9.37
N ALA A 24 -37.27 8.73 -8.52
CA ALA A 24 -36.54 9.46 -7.49
C ALA A 24 -35.85 8.51 -6.51
N VAL A 25 -36.57 7.51 -5.99
CA VAL A 25 -36.00 6.49 -5.08
C VAL A 25 -34.90 5.69 -5.77
N LEU A 26 -35.11 5.25 -7.02
CA LEU A 26 -34.09 4.54 -7.79
C LEU A 26 -32.82 5.36 -7.99
N SER A 27 -32.97 6.64 -8.34
CA SER A 27 -31.83 7.56 -8.51
C SER A 27 -31.02 7.72 -7.23
N MET A 28 -31.70 7.81 -6.07
CA MET A 28 -31.06 7.92 -4.77
C MET A 28 -30.28 6.65 -4.42
N VAL A 29 -30.87 5.47 -4.67
CA VAL A 29 -30.23 4.17 -4.42
C VAL A 29 -29.02 3.96 -5.33
N LEU A 30 -29.10 4.35 -6.60
CA LEU A 30 -27.98 4.28 -7.52
C LEU A 30 -26.83 5.21 -7.11
N ALA A 31 -27.16 6.46 -6.74
CA ALA A 31 -26.16 7.39 -6.25
C ALA A 31 -25.47 6.89 -4.97
N ALA A 32 -26.24 6.34 -4.02
CA ALA A 32 -25.71 5.78 -2.79
C ALA A 32 -24.80 4.55 -3.07
N SER A 33 -25.28 3.60 -3.88
CA SER A 33 -24.53 2.38 -4.19
C SER A 33 -23.23 2.67 -4.97
N TYR A 34 -23.25 3.63 -5.89
CA TYR A 34 -22.06 4.04 -6.64
C TYR A 34 -20.96 4.61 -5.72
N ASN A 35 -21.34 5.49 -4.78
CA ASN A 35 -20.39 6.03 -3.81
C ASN A 35 -19.80 4.94 -2.89
N ILE A 36 -20.63 3.99 -2.45
CA ILE A 36 -20.18 2.85 -1.64
C ILE A 36 -19.20 1.98 -2.44
N ALA A 37 -19.52 1.66 -3.70
CA ALA A 37 -18.68 0.87 -4.58
C ALA A 37 -17.32 1.54 -4.83
N ASN A 38 -17.30 2.84 -5.11
CA ASN A 38 -16.07 3.59 -5.30
C ASN A 38 -15.17 3.57 -4.05
N ARG A 39 -15.77 3.76 -2.86
CA ARG A 39 -15.02 3.69 -1.60
C ARG A 39 -14.44 2.29 -1.36
N ALA A 40 -15.20 1.24 -1.66
CA ALA A 40 -14.75 -0.14 -1.53
C ALA A 40 -13.57 -0.44 -2.47
N LEU A 41 -13.64 0.02 -3.72
CA LEU A 41 -12.55 -0.14 -4.69
C LEU A 41 -11.26 0.57 -4.27
N MET A 42 -11.36 1.81 -3.78
CA MET A 42 -10.18 2.53 -3.29
C MET A 42 -9.53 1.82 -2.10
N THR A 43 -10.35 1.36 -1.15
CA THR A 43 -9.87 0.62 0.03
C THR A 43 -9.21 -0.71 -0.35
N GLY A 44 -9.81 -1.44 -1.31
CA GLY A 44 -9.25 -2.69 -1.81
C GLY A 44 -7.90 -2.51 -2.49
N ARG A 45 -7.76 -1.47 -3.34
CA ARG A 45 -6.48 -1.13 -3.97
C ARG A 45 -5.41 -0.77 -2.95
N TYR A 46 -5.75 0.07 -1.97
CA TYR A 46 -4.83 0.45 -0.91
C TYR A 46 -4.33 -0.76 -0.09
N ALA A 47 -5.24 -1.68 0.27
CA ALA A 47 -4.86 -2.89 0.99
C ALA A 47 -3.93 -3.79 0.17
N GLN A 48 -4.14 -3.87 -1.15
CA GLN A 48 -3.25 -4.60 -2.06
C GLN A 48 -1.87 -3.94 -2.11
N GLU A 49 -1.79 -2.63 -2.33
CA GLU A 49 -0.54 -1.87 -2.36
C GLU A 49 0.24 -2.01 -1.04
N GLN A 50 -0.45 -1.93 0.09
CA GLN A 50 0.15 -2.12 1.40
C GLN A 50 0.73 -3.53 1.56
N THR A 51 0.01 -4.56 1.10
CA THR A 51 0.48 -5.95 1.15
C THR A 51 1.71 -6.16 0.28
N GLU A 52 1.75 -5.54 -0.90
CA GLU A 52 2.91 -5.57 -1.78
C GLU A 52 4.10 -4.80 -1.18
N ALA A 53 3.87 -3.62 -0.58
CA ALA A 53 4.90 -2.84 0.09
C ALA A 53 5.55 -3.62 1.24
N VAL A 54 4.76 -4.35 2.04
CA VAL A 54 5.27 -5.25 3.08
C VAL A 54 6.19 -6.31 2.49
N LYS A 55 5.78 -6.97 1.40
CA LYS A 55 6.62 -7.99 0.72
C LYS A 55 7.95 -7.42 0.24
N GLN A 56 7.94 -6.18 -0.26
CA GLN A 56 9.19 -5.52 -0.68
C GLN A 56 10.09 -5.19 0.52
N ALA A 57 9.50 -4.72 1.62
CA ALA A 57 10.25 -4.46 2.86
C ALA A 57 10.84 -5.76 3.44
N GLU A 58 10.08 -6.85 3.46
CA GLU A 58 10.55 -8.18 3.87
C GLU A 58 11.68 -8.69 2.98
N SER A 59 11.57 -8.50 1.67
CA SER A 59 12.65 -8.85 0.72
C SER A 59 13.96 -8.11 1.04
N GLN A 60 13.89 -6.80 1.32
CA GLN A 60 15.06 -6.02 1.75
C GLN A 60 15.64 -6.53 3.08
N LEU A 61 14.77 -6.92 4.01
CA LEU A 61 15.17 -7.47 5.29
C LEU A 61 15.85 -8.85 5.15
N GLU A 62 15.40 -9.69 4.23
CA GLU A 62 16.09 -10.95 3.91
C GLU A 62 17.45 -10.71 3.25
N LYS A 63 17.56 -9.76 2.32
CA LYS A 63 18.85 -9.32 1.77
C LYS A 63 19.79 -8.80 2.86
N LEU A 64 19.26 -8.03 3.82
CA LEU A 64 20.01 -7.54 4.98
C LEU A 64 20.51 -8.70 5.85
N LYS A 65 19.66 -9.67 6.17
CA LYS A 65 20.06 -10.88 6.93
C LYS A 65 21.18 -11.64 6.23
N TYR A 66 21.06 -11.82 4.91
CA TYR A 66 22.09 -12.45 4.10
C TYR A 66 23.42 -11.70 4.20
N LYS A 67 23.42 -10.37 4.01
CA LYS A 67 24.64 -9.55 4.16
C LYS A 67 25.20 -9.58 5.58
N ALA A 68 24.35 -9.55 6.60
CA ALA A 68 24.77 -9.66 8.00
C ALA A 68 25.44 -11.01 8.30
N SER A 69 25.01 -12.09 7.63
CA SER A 69 25.66 -13.40 7.75
C SER A 69 27.07 -13.41 7.15
N LEU A 70 27.31 -12.66 6.06
CA LEU A 70 28.63 -12.54 5.43
C LEU A 70 29.62 -11.74 6.29
N VAL A 71 29.16 -10.76 7.07
CA VAL A 71 30.03 -10.04 8.04
C VAL A 71 30.62 -11.01 9.06
N LYS A 72 29.82 -11.96 9.55
CA LYS A 72 30.32 -12.97 10.50
C LYS A 72 31.45 -13.83 9.90
N SER A 73 31.52 -13.91 8.57
CA SER A 73 32.55 -14.64 7.83
C SER A 73 33.80 -13.80 7.50
N GLY A 74 33.86 -12.52 7.92
CA GLY A 74 35.04 -11.66 7.76
C GLY A 74 35.12 -10.88 6.43
N ASP A 75 34.00 -10.70 5.72
CA ASP A 75 33.96 -9.91 4.48
C ASP A 75 33.94 -8.39 4.75
N SER A 76 34.98 -7.69 4.27
CA SER A 76 35.23 -6.26 4.50
C SER A 76 34.15 -5.34 3.92
N VAL A 77 33.44 -5.76 2.86
CA VAL A 77 32.39 -4.93 2.22
C VAL A 77 31.16 -4.84 3.11
N ALA A 78 30.81 -5.93 3.78
CA ALA A 78 29.63 -6.01 4.63
C ALA A 78 29.83 -5.29 5.98
N GLY A 79 31.08 -5.09 6.43
CA GLY A 79 31.40 -4.35 7.67
C GLY A 79 30.99 -2.87 7.63
N THR A 80 30.95 -2.24 6.45
CA THR A 80 30.62 -0.81 6.28
C THR A 80 29.15 -0.48 6.52
N ILE A 81 28.25 -1.46 6.37
CA ILE A 81 26.79 -1.31 6.59
C ILE A 81 26.48 -1.16 8.09
N PHE A 82 27.31 -1.77 8.93
CA PHE A 82 27.18 -1.78 10.40
C PHE A 82 28.11 -0.77 11.06
N ASP A 83 28.89 -0.02 10.27
CA ASP A 83 29.90 0.88 10.80
C ASP A 83 29.24 2.07 11.49
N THR A 84 29.21 1.97 12.81
CA THR A 84 28.69 2.95 13.75
C THR A 84 29.39 4.30 13.68
N ALA A 85 30.56 4.40 13.04
CA ALA A 85 31.32 5.65 12.92
C ALA A 85 30.66 6.68 11.97
N SER A 86 29.80 6.23 11.05
CA SER A 86 29.16 7.12 10.04
C SER A 86 27.80 7.72 10.45
N GLY A 87 27.33 7.45 11.68
CA GLY A 87 25.99 7.87 12.13
C GLY A 87 24.85 7.08 11.49
N SER A 88 23.62 7.60 11.59
CA SER A 88 22.43 7.02 10.97
C SER A 88 22.55 7.08 9.44
N THR A 89 22.97 5.99 8.82
CA THR A 89 23.04 5.88 7.36
C THR A 89 21.74 5.31 6.81
N THR A 90 21.20 6.01 5.82
CA THR A 90 20.08 5.53 5.03
C THR A 90 20.61 4.95 3.73
N PHE A 91 20.23 3.72 3.42
CA PHE A 91 20.68 3.00 2.22
C PHE A 91 19.58 2.06 1.70
N CYS A 92 19.81 1.42 0.57
CA CYS A 92 18.99 0.32 0.08
C CYS A 92 19.90 -0.79 -0.49
N ILE A 93 19.33 -1.99 -0.66
CA ILE A 93 20.04 -3.10 -1.30
C ILE A 93 19.40 -3.37 -2.67
N GLY A 94 20.16 -3.15 -3.73
CA GLY A 94 19.75 -3.42 -5.11
C GLY A 94 19.47 -4.90 -5.36
N ASP A 95 18.92 -5.22 -6.53
CA ASP A 95 18.70 -6.61 -6.95
C ASP A 95 20.00 -7.35 -7.28
N ASP A 96 21.03 -6.61 -7.68
CA ASP A 96 22.40 -7.07 -7.83
C ASP A 96 23.15 -7.23 -6.49
N SER A 97 22.45 -7.05 -5.36
CA SER A 97 23.03 -7.06 -4.02
C SER A 97 24.07 -5.95 -3.77
N SER A 98 24.08 -4.90 -4.60
CA SER A 98 24.87 -3.69 -4.35
C SER A 98 24.22 -2.86 -3.23
N LEU A 99 25.06 -2.13 -2.51
CA LEU A 99 24.63 -1.19 -1.48
C LEU A 99 24.61 0.20 -2.10
N SER A 100 23.44 0.82 -2.18
CA SER A 100 23.30 2.21 -2.61
C SER A 100 22.97 3.08 -1.42
N LYS A 101 23.82 4.07 -1.14
CA LYS A 101 23.55 5.08 -0.11
C LYS A 101 22.54 6.08 -0.64
N ILE A 102 21.47 6.32 0.12
CA ILE A 102 20.49 7.33 -0.24
C ILE A 102 21.04 8.68 0.21
N THR A 103 21.45 9.51 -0.76
CA THR A 103 22.08 10.81 -0.52
C THR A 103 21.13 12.00 -0.59
N SER A 104 19.87 11.80 -0.99
CA SER A 104 18.87 12.87 -1.13
C SER A 104 17.65 12.65 -0.23
N THR A 105 17.29 13.70 0.49
CA THR A 105 16.08 13.81 1.33
C THR A 105 14.80 14.09 0.55
N ASN A 106 14.89 14.30 -0.77
CA ASN A 106 13.79 14.78 -1.59
C ASN A 106 13.52 13.86 -2.78
N SER A 107 12.48 13.03 -2.64
CA SER A 107 11.50 12.63 -3.66
C SER A 107 11.95 11.88 -4.92
N SER A 108 13.24 11.83 -5.23
CA SER A 108 13.80 11.03 -6.31
C SER A 108 14.64 9.95 -5.68
N TYR A 109 13.97 8.89 -5.21
CA TYR A 109 14.65 7.66 -4.84
C TYR A 109 15.58 7.26 -5.98
N ASP A 110 16.85 7.00 -5.63
CA ASP A 110 17.83 6.44 -6.54
C ASP A 110 17.17 5.26 -7.28
N SER A 111 17.41 5.13 -8.58
CA SER A 111 16.74 4.12 -9.41
C SER A 111 16.99 2.70 -8.87
N VAL A 112 18.09 2.51 -8.14
CA VAL A 112 18.47 1.28 -7.45
C VAL A 112 17.61 0.99 -6.21
N CYS A 113 17.09 2.02 -5.56
CA CYS A 113 16.26 1.91 -4.34
C CYS A 113 14.76 1.84 -4.65
N LYS A 114 14.40 1.54 -5.89
CA LYS A 114 13.02 1.26 -6.26
C LYS A 114 12.81 -0.25 -6.30
N GLY A 115 11.68 -0.71 -5.77
CA GLY A 115 11.25 -2.10 -5.92
C GLY A 115 11.12 -2.46 -7.41
N ARG A 116 11.04 -3.76 -7.72
CA ARG A 116 11.07 -4.28 -9.10
C ARG A 116 10.02 -3.65 -10.05
N SER A 117 8.92 -3.12 -9.53
CA SER A 117 7.88 -2.43 -10.29
C SER A 117 8.16 -0.94 -10.53
N GLY A 118 9.17 -0.35 -9.89
CA GLY A 118 9.43 1.08 -9.90
C GLY A 118 8.45 1.92 -9.06
N LEU A 119 7.41 1.30 -8.51
CA LEU A 119 6.31 1.96 -7.78
C LEU A 119 6.62 2.17 -6.30
N TYR A 120 7.37 1.25 -5.71
CA TYR A 120 7.73 1.28 -4.31
C TYR A 120 9.14 1.81 -4.16
N ALA A 121 9.32 2.71 -3.21
CA ALA A 121 10.59 3.23 -2.82
C ALA A 121 11.03 2.63 -1.49
N LEU A 122 12.27 2.15 -1.46
CA LEU A 122 12.82 1.35 -0.37
C LEU A 122 13.97 2.10 0.30
N ASP A 123 13.88 2.16 1.62
CA ASP A 123 14.82 2.83 2.49
C ASP A 123 15.14 1.89 3.64
N VAL A 124 16.42 1.77 3.99
CA VAL A 124 16.89 1.05 5.16
C VAL A 124 17.68 2.05 5.98
N ASN A 125 17.13 2.39 7.15
CA ASN A 125 17.79 3.24 8.12
C ASN A 125 18.40 2.37 9.23
N TYR A 126 19.72 2.49 9.43
CA TYR A 126 20.39 1.82 10.54
C TYR A 126 20.61 2.78 11.70
N ASN A 127 20.08 2.42 12.88
CA ASN A 127 20.35 3.12 14.13
C ASN A 127 21.44 2.39 14.92
N ALA A 128 22.64 2.96 14.92
CA ALA A 128 23.82 2.46 15.64
C ALA A 128 23.58 2.29 17.15
N THR A 129 22.87 3.23 17.79
CA THR A 129 22.63 3.22 19.24
C THR A 129 21.71 2.07 19.65
N SER A 130 20.63 1.83 18.91
CA SER A 130 19.67 0.77 19.20
C SER A 130 19.99 -0.55 18.50
N LYS A 131 21.04 -0.58 17.66
CA LYS A 131 21.41 -1.72 16.78
C LYS A 131 20.21 -2.25 15.99
N THR A 132 19.34 -1.34 15.56
CA THR A 132 18.07 -1.66 14.89
C THR A 132 18.07 -1.10 13.48
N PHE A 133 17.63 -1.92 12.54
CA PHE A 133 17.35 -1.57 11.16
C PHE A 133 15.88 -1.25 11.03
N ILE A 134 15.56 -0.15 10.37
CA ILE A 134 14.19 0.21 10.03
C ILE A 134 14.12 0.23 8.51
N VAL A 135 13.43 -0.75 7.95
CA VAL A 135 13.14 -0.81 6.53
C VAL A 135 11.83 -0.06 6.30
N THR A 136 11.86 0.96 5.47
CA THR A 136 10.68 1.73 5.05
C THR A 136 10.40 1.45 3.58
N ALA A 137 9.21 0.95 3.27
CA ALA A 137 8.68 0.92 1.92
C ALA A 137 7.64 2.03 1.78
N SER A 138 7.79 2.91 0.79
CA SER A 138 6.88 4.02 0.53
C SER A 138 6.36 3.98 -0.91
N TRP A 139 5.15 4.49 -1.12
CA TRP A 139 4.52 4.57 -2.43
C TRP A 139 3.54 5.73 -2.48
N ASP A 140 3.17 6.12 -3.70
CA ASP A 140 2.10 7.08 -3.92
C ASP A 140 0.75 6.36 -3.88
N SER A 141 -0.14 6.78 -3.00
CA SER A 141 -1.45 6.16 -2.82
C SER A 141 -2.55 7.15 -3.12
N PRO A 142 -3.65 6.74 -3.78
CA PRO A 142 -4.79 7.62 -4.04
C PRO A 142 -5.51 8.08 -2.76
N ILE A 143 -5.24 7.47 -1.60
CA ILE A 143 -5.89 7.79 -0.32
C ILE A 143 -5.02 8.71 0.57
N VAL A 144 -3.71 8.49 0.58
CA VAL A 144 -2.79 9.17 1.48
C VAL A 144 -1.54 9.58 0.70
N ASN A 145 -1.18 10.86 0.78
CA ASN A 145 0.06 11.36 0.22
C ASN A 145 1.24 10.69 0.94
N ASN A 146 2.10 9.98 0.19
CA ASN A 146 3.27 9.26 0.72
C ASN A 146 2.92 8.17 1.75
N ALA A 147 2.10 7.22 1.32
CA ALA A 147 1.85 6.01 2.10
C ALA A 147 3.16 5.26 2.35
N ASN A 148 3.33 4.73 3.56
CA ASN A 148 4.52 3.98 3.92
C ASN A 148 4.23 2.86 4.92
N VAL A 149 5.10 1.86 4.90
CA VAL A 149 5.16 0.74 5.83
C VAL A 149 6.57 0.68 6.39
N LYS A 150 6.69 0.48 7.70
CA LYS A 150 7.97 0.35 8.40
C LYS A 150 8.08 -1.00 9.06
N VAL A 151 9.18 -1.70 8.82
CA VAL A 151 9.53 -2.97 9.46
C VAL A 151 10.82 -2.77 10.21
N ALA A 152 10.79 -3.00 11.53
CA ALA A 152 11.97 -2.90 12.38
C ALA A 152 12.60 -4.28 12.59
N TYR A 153 13.92 -4.37 12.47
CA TYR A 153 14.70 -5.58 12.69
C TYR A 153 15.89 -5.29 13.59
N LYS A 154 16.03 -6.06 14.66
CA LYS A 154 17.17 -5.95 15.57
C LYS A 154 18.10 -7.14 15.35
N LEU A 155 19.38 -6.86 15.11
CA LEU A 155 20.39 -7.91 15.06
C LEU A 155 20.73 -8.35 16.49
N TYR A 156 20.47 -9.62 16.78
CA TYR A 156 21.06 -10.30 17.92
C TYR A 156 22.42 -10.85 17.47
N GLN A 157 23.49 -10.16 17.87
CA GLN A 157 24.86 -10.64 17.76
C GLN A 157 25.19 -11.51 18.97
#